data_AF-A0A4J1U463-F1
#
_entry.id   AF-A0A4J1U463-F1
#
_cell.length_a   1.000
_cell.length_b   1.000
_cell.length_c   1.000
_cell.angle_alpha   90.00
_cell.angle_beta   90.00
_cell.angle_gamma   90.00
#
_symmetry.space_group_name_H-M   'P 1'
#
loop_
_entity.id
_entity.type
_entity.pdbx_description
1 polymer ?
#
loop_
_entity_poly.entity_id
_entity_poly.type
_entity_poly.pdbx_seq_one_letter_code
_entity_poly.pdbx_strand_id
1 'polypeptide(L)' 'MKLIFLHGLGQSAESWKEVRNLLTDYPSEAIELFPSGVSNYQQAKERVYQHLAQETEPFVLIGLS' A
#
# COMPACT_ATOMS: atom_id res chain seq x y z
N MET A 1 14.62 3.84 5.08
CA MET A 1 13.69 2.68 5.04
C MET A 1 12.27 3.22 4.95
N LYS A 2 11.50 2.83 3.92
CA LYS A 2 10.14 3.32 3.63
C LYS A 2 9.06 2.44 4.27
N LEU A 3 7.91 3.00 4.62
CA LEU A 3 6.72 2.25 5.05
C LEU A 3 5.68 2.22 3.92
N ILE A 4 5.24 1.03 3.52
CA ILE A 4 4.25 0.86 2.46
C ILE A 4 3.03 0.15 3.05
N PHE A 5 1.88 0.82 3.00
CA PHE A 5 0.64 0.33 3.61
C PHE A 5 -0.33 -0.23 2.57
N LEU A 6 -0.88 -1.42 2.85
CA LEU A 6 -1.96 -2.07 2.09
C LEU A 6 -3.21 -2.09 2.98
N HIS A 7 -4.33 -1.60 2.46
CA HIS A 7 -5.62 -1.59 3.16
C HIS A 7 -6.38 -2.92 2.98
N GLY A 8 -7.40 -3.16 3.80
CA GLY A 8 -8.23 -4.36 3.69
C GLY A 8 -9.37 -4.22 2.69
N LEU A 9 -10.12 -5.31 2.50
CA LEU A 9 -11.32 -5.30 1.66
C LEU A 9 -12.38 -4.32 2.20
N GLY A 10 -12.96 -3.51 1.31
CA GLY A 10 -13.95 -2.49 1.69
C GLY A 10 -13.35 -1.19 2.25
N GLN A 11 -12.02 -1.08 2.27
CA GLN A 11 -11.28 0.12 2.64
C GLN A 11 -10.61 0.75 1.41
N SER A 12 -9.85 1.83 1.63
CA SER A 12 -9.06 2.51 0.60
C SER A 12 -7.69 2.92 1.16
N ALA A 13 -6.80 3.42 0.31
CA ALA A 13 -5.53 3.98 0.74
C ALA A 13 -5.67 5.10 1.80
N GLU A 14 -6.80 5.83 1.80
CA GLU A 14 -7.07 6.89 2.77
C GLU A 14 -7.26 6.37 4.20
N SER A 15 -7.60 5.10 4.39
CA SER A 15 -7.71 4.48 5.72
C SER A 15 -6.39 4.53 6.51
N TRP A 16 -5.25 4.72 5.85
CA TRP A 16 -3.93 4.85 6.47
C TRP A 16 -3.49 6.30 6.69
N LYS A 17 -4.31 7.30 6.35
CA LYS A 17 -3.91 8.72 6.41
C LYS A 17 -3.45 9.16 7.80
N GLU A 18 -4.23 8.86 8.84
CA GLU A 18 -3.89 9.28 10.21
C GLU A 18 -2.61 8.61 10.71
N VAL A 19 -2.43 7.32 10.42
CA VAL A 19 -1.21 6.58 10.78
C VAL A 19 0.02 7.18 10.10
N ARG A 20 -0.06 7.51 8.80
CA ARG A 20 1.04 8.16 8.06
C ARG A 20 1.35 9.55 8.62
N ASN A 21 0.33 10.31 9.03
CA ASN A 21 0.51 11.63 9.65
C ASN A 21 1.17 11.56 11.03
N LEU A 22 1.10 10.42 11.73
CA LEU A 22 1.78 10.21 13.01
C LEU A 22 3.21 9.68 12.84
N LEU A 23 3.51 9.02 11.72
CA LEU A 23 4.81 8.40 11.43
C LEU A 23 5.67 9.28 10.50
N THR A 24 5.71 10.59 10.73
CA THR A 24 6.38 11.56 9.83
C THR A 24 7.90 11.38 9.74
N ASP A 25 8.51 10.72 10.72
CA ASP A 25 9.95 10.42 10.72
C ASP A 25 10.32 9.36 9.66
N TYR A 26 9.33 8.66 9.09
CA TYR A 26 9.52 7.66 8.06
C TYR A 26 8.81 8.05 6.76
N PRO A 27 9.49 8.03 5.60
CA PRO A 27 8.80 8.18 4.34
C PRO A 27 7.76 7.05 4.19
N SER A 28 6.52 7.41 3.86
CA SER A 28 5.43 6.45 3.80
C SER A 28 4.45 6.67 2.66
N GLU A 29 3.83 5.59 2.20
CA GLU A 29 2.75 5.62 1.20
C GLU A 29 1.70 4.56 1.49
N ALA A 30 0.51 4.73 0.93
CA ALA A 30 -0.56 3.73 0.97
C ALA A 30 -0.97 3.41 -0.46
N ILE A 31 -1.01 2.12 -0.81
CA ILE A 31 -1.36 1.65 -2.16
C ILE A 31 -2.86 1.38 -2.21
N GLU A 32 -3.53 1.96 -3.22
CA GLU A 32 -4.92 1.63 -3.54
C GLU A 32 -4.96 0.25 -4.23
N LEU A 33 -5.50 -0.75 -3.51
CA LEU A 33 -5.55 -2.15 -3.94
C LEU A 33 -6.64 -2.42 -4.97
N PHE A 34 -7.80 -1.74 -4.83
CA PHE A 34 -8.98 -2.02 -5.63
C PHE A 34 -9.49 -0.79 -6.41
N PRO A 35 -8.63 -0.13 -7.22
CA PRO A 35 -9.11 0.94 -8.10
C PRO A 35 -10.07 0.37 -9.15
N SER A 36 -10.86 1.24 -9.78
CA SER A 36 -11.78 0.85 -10.86
C SER A 36 -11.08 -0.02 -11.91
N GLY A 37 -11.59 -1.23 -12.14
CA GLY A 37 -11.03 -2.19 -13.09
C GLY A 37 -10.20 -3.33 -12.46
N VAL A 38 -9.92 -3.29 -11.16
CA VAL A 38 -9.33 -4.41 -10.40
C VAL A 38 -10.44 -5.17 -9.67
N SER A 39 -10.69 -6.41 -10.05
CA SER A 39 -11.82 -7.21 -9.53
C SER A 39 -11.43 -8.55 -8.92
N ASN A 40 -10.15 -8.91 -8.98
CA ASN A 40 -9.67 -10.17 -8.43
C ASN A 40 -8.26 -10.07 -7.82
N TYR A 41 -7.94 -11.09 -7.02
CA TYR A 41 -6.67 -11.20 -6.32
C TYR A 41 -5.45 -11.15 -7.25
N GLN A 42 -5.48 -11.81 -8.41
CA GLN A 42 -4.31 -11.84 -9.30
C GLN A 42 -3.99 -10.45 -9.86
N GLN A 43 -5.01 -9.69 -10.24
CA GLN A 43 -4.84 -8.30 -10.69
C GLN A 43 -4.33 -7.40 -9.57
N ALA A 44 -4.88 -7.51 -8.36
CA ALA A 44 -4.42 -6.74 -7.20
C ALA A 44 -2.96 -7.09 -6.85
N LYS A 45 -2.62 -8.38 -6.82
CA LYS A 45 -1.28 -8.88 -6.54
C LYS A 45 -0.26 -8.40 -7.56
N GLU A 46 -0.58 -8.51 -8.86
CA GLU A 46 0.32 -8.07 -9.93
C GLU A 46 0.57 -6.56 -9.84
N ARG A 47 -0.49 -5.77 -9.60
CA ARG A 47 -0.36 -4.33 -9.40
C ARG A 47 0.56 -3.98 -8.23
N VAL A 48 0.37 -4.60 -7.06
CA VAL A 48 1.24 -4.39 -5.89
C VAL A 48 2.67 -4.80 -6.23
N TYR A 49 2.86 -5.94 -6.89
CA TYR A 49 4.19 -6.40 -7.28
C TYR A 49 4.90 -5.41 -8.22
N GLN A 50 4.22 -4.92 -9.26
CA GLN A 50 4.79 -3.94 -10.20
C GLN A 50 5.15 -2.61 -9.53
N HIS A 51 4.41 -2.21 -8.50
CA HIS A 51 4.75 -1.03 -7.69
C HIS A 51 5.99 -1.31 -6.83
N LEU A 52 6.00 -2.42 -6.07
CA LEU A 52 7.10 -2.77 -5.19
C LEU A 52 8.42 -3.07 -5.93
N ALA A 53 8.34 -3.57 -7.17
CA ALA A 53 9.51 -3.85 -8.00
C ALA A 53 10.30 -2.58 -8.40
N GLN A 54 9.71 -1.39 -8.25
CA GLN A 54 10.36 -0.11 -8.54
C GLN A 54 11.13 0.44 -7.33
N GLU A 55 10.92 -0.12 -6.13
CA GLU A 55 11.60 0.32 -4.92
C GLU A 55 13.08 -0.10 -4.95
N THR A 56 13.98 0.87 -4.87
CA THR A 56 15.43 0.65 -4.88
C THR A 56 16.05 0.59 -3.48
N GLU A 57 15.27 0.94 -2.46
CA GLU A 57 15.67 1.04 -1.06
C GLU A 57 14.87 0.06 -0.19
N PRO A 58 15.39 -0.37 0.98
CA PRO A 58 14.64 -1.23 1.89
C PRO A 58 13.33 -0.59 2.36
N PHE A 59 12.27 -1.40 2.40
CA PHE A 59 10.96 -1.01 2.88
C PHE A 59 10.32 -2.05 3.80
N VAL A 60 9.34 -1.61 4.59
CA VAL A 60 8.45 -2.48 5.36
C VAL A 60 7.07 -2.44 4.70
N LEU A 61 6.57 -3.62 4.33
CA LEU A 61 5.22 -3.79 3.80
C LEU A 61 4.25 -4.15 4.93
N ILE A 62 3.20 -3.35 5.11
CA ILE A 62 2.25 -3.46 6.20
C ILE A 62 0.87 -3.71 5.59
N GLY A 63 0.30 -4.88 5.84
CA GLY A 63 -1.04 -5.24 5.37
C GLY A 63 -2.04 -5.31 6.52
N LEU A 64 -3.25 -4.79 6.28
CA LEU A 64 -4.41 -4.97 7.15
C LEU A 64 -5.45 -5.81 6.42
N SER A 65 -5.68 -7.04 6.89
CA SER A 65 -6.79 -7.94 6.52
C SER A 65 -7.03 -8.14 5.02
#